data_AF-A0A7W0PM63-F1
#
_entry.id   AF-A0A7W0PM63-F1
#
_cell.length_a   1.000
_cell.length_b   1.000
_cell.length_c   1.000
_cell.angle_alpha   90.00
_cell.angle_beta   90.00
_cell.angle_gamma   90.00
#
_symmetry.space_group_name_H-M   'P 1'
#
loop_
_entity.id
_entity.type
_entity.pdbx_description
1 polymer ?
#
loop_
_entity_poly.entity_id
_entity_poly.type
_entity_poly.pdbx_seq_one_letter_code
_entity_poly.pdbx_strand_id
1 'polypeptide(L)'
;MSAPGEQHEAARLSRIWDDLVAGTPSKRADDAALLAEILLLKQVTHVPAPPPNMKVRLWGDLMRQVPPLAPVVVMPGKTSNGHHPERDIPAPTAVQSRNTTILLAASRWIAIGVISGFAAGFVAGLWVRIAMRLAGILTVERNRGLLTENDALVGQLTIEGTVSLAIFGAMIGVAGGLVYIATRRWLPRSGWLRALGFGVLLLAVLGFVIMDPGNPDYRRFGPAWFNVLTFSLAYLICGAGISLVADFLDRRIPPLGWRTDRRGRPFAWLVVLTPFTVIGVLAIMSALVNLMTIPMGRIMLIPLVLLVAWRVAARWFDDADLRRRGSLLLRNVALLAPAAVGFFLTVRAVFTILTG
;
A
#
# COMPACT_ATOMS: atom_id res chain seq x y z
N MET A 1 -27.58 -1.91 11.40
CA MET A 1 -28.20 -3.25 11.44
C MET A 1 -29.18 -3.31 10.28
N SER A 2 -28.79 -3.96 9.20
CA SER A 2 -29.69 -4.26 8.07
C SER A 2 -30.85 -5.10 8.58
N ALA A 3 -32.07 -4.87 8.08
CA ALA A 3 -33.20 -5.71 8.45
C ALA A 3 -32.89 -7.16 8.02
N PRO A 4 -33.22 -8.19 8.83
CA PRO A 4 -32.89 -9.59 8.53
C PRO A 4 -33.38 -10.08 7.15
N GLY A 5 -34.34 -9.39 6.52
CA GLY A 5 -34.76 -9.65 5.14
C GLY A 5 -33.75 -9.26 4.06
N GLU A 6 -32.99 -8.18 4.22
CA GLU A 6 -32.08 -7.67 3.17
C GLU A 6 -30.92 -8.63 2.89
N GLN A 7 -30.37 -9.28 3.94
CA GLN A 7 -29.29 -10.24 3.77
C GLN A 7 -29.76 -11.52 3.06
N HIS A 8 -30.99 -11.95 3.31
CA HIS A 8 -31.58 -13.09 2.61
C HIS A 8 -31.88 -12.79 1.15
N GLU A 9 -32.29 -11.55 0.84
CA GLU A 9 -32.54 -11.10 -0.53
C GLU A 9 -31.24 -10.95 -1.32
N ALA A 10 -30.19 -10.38 -0.74
CA ALA A 10 -28.87 -10.29 -1.37
C ALA A 10 -28.28 -11.67 -1.68
N ALA A 11 -28.36 -12.61 -0.73
CA ALA A 11 -27.91 -13.99 -0.93
C ALA A 11 -28.77 -14.77 -1.94
N ARG A 12 -30.04 -14.38 -2.12
CA ARG A 12 -30.93 -14.92 -3.17
C ARG A 12 -30.52 -14.39 -4.54
N LEU A 13 -30.33 -13.08 -4.69
CA LEU A 13 -29.91 -12.44 -5.93
C LEU A 13 -28.54 -12.93 -6.42
N SER A 14 -27.57 -13.09 -5.52
CA SER A 14 -26.25 -13.63 -5.87
C SER A 14 -26.34 -15.02 -6.48
N ARG A 15 -27.13 -15.93 -5.87
CA ARG A 15 -27.31 -17.29 -6.39
C ARG A 15 -27.99 -17.32 -7.75
N ILE A 16 -29.03 -16.51 -7.95
CA ILE A 16 -29.72 -16.42 -9.25
C ILE A 16 -28.75 -15.92 -10.33
N TRP A 17 -27.87 -14.98 -10.01
CA TRP A 17 -26.85 -14.50 -10.92
C TRP A 17 -25.83 -15.58 -11.28
N ASP A 18 -25.33 -16.33 -10.29
CA ASP A 18 -24.36 -17.41 -10.51
C ASP A 18 -24.95 -18.53 -11.38
N ASP A 19 -26.20 -18.92 -11.14
CA ASP A 19 -26.93 -19.91 -11.95
C ASP A 19 -27.11 -19.43 -13.39
N LEU A 20 -27.43 -18.14 -13.60
CA LEU A 20 -27.58 -17.55 -14.93
C LEU A 20 -26.25 -17.52 -15.71
N VAL A 21 -25.14 -17.20 -15.04
CA VAL A 21 -23.79 -17.20 -15.64
C VAL A 21 -23.35 -18.64 -15.96
N ALA A 22 -23.70 -19.60 -15.12
CA ALA A 22 -23.44 -21.02 -15.34
C ALA A 22 -24.33 -21.66 -16.42
N GLY A 23 -25.37 -20.97 -16.90
CA GLY A 23 -26.32 -21.48 -17.88
C GLY A 23 -27.30 -22.52 -17.30
N THR A 24 -27.41 -22.61 -15.98
CA THR A 24 -28.35 -23.49 -15.29
C THR A 24 -29.63 -22.71 -14.94
N PRO A 25 -30.81 -23.11 -15.43
CA PRO A 25 -32.05 -22.42 -15.09
C PRO A 25 -32.38 -22.61 -13.60
N SER A 26 -32.78 -21.53 -12.91
CA SER A 26 -33.26 -21.62 -11.53
C SER A 26 -34.45 -22.59 -11.45
N LYS A 27 -34.46 -23.44 -10.43
CA LYS A 27 -35.52 -24.45 -10.19
C LYS A 27 -36.74 -23.86 -9.46
N ARG A 28 -36.69 -22.61 -9.04
CA ARG A 28 -37.69 -21.97 -8.18
C ARG A 28 -38.71 -21.18 -9.00
N ALA A 29 -39.99 -21.45 -8.78
CA ALA A 29 -41.09 -20.80 -9.51
C ALA A 29 -41.19 -19.29 -9.20
N ASP A 30 -40.75 -18.87 -8.02
CA ASP A 30 -40.69 -17.47 -7.56
C ASP A 30 -39.58 -16.64 -8.22
N ASP A 31 -38.65 -17.27 -8.95
CA ASP A 31 -37.56 -16.57 -9.66
C ASP A 31 -37.93 -16.21 -11.11
N ALA A 32 -39.06 -16.72 -11.62
CA ALA A 32 -39.44 -16.60 -13.03
C ALA A 32 -39.63 -15.13 -13.49
N ALA A 33 -40.24 -14.29 -12.64
CA ALA A 33 -40.45 -12.88 -12.95
C ALA A 33 -39.13 -12.09 -13.02
N LEU A 34 -38.23 -12.33 -12.06
CA LEU A 34 -36.92 -11.68 -12.01
C LEU A 34 -36.03 -12.13 -13.18
N LEU A 35 -36.06 -13.41 -13.53
CA LEU A 35 -35.37 -13.95 -14.71
C LEU A 35 -35.87 -13.28 -16.00
N ALA A 36 -37.17 -13.01 -16.11
CA ALA A 36 -37.73 -12.31 -17.26
C ALA A 36 -37.18 -10.88 -17.38
N GLU A 37 -37.09 -10.13 -16.28
CA GLU A 37 -36.51 -8.79 -16.24
C GLU A 37 -35.01 -8.78 -16.58
N ILE A 38 -34.24 -9.73 -16.03
CA ILE A 38 -32.81 -9.84 -16.32
C ILE A 38 -32.59 -10.17 -17.80
N LEU A 39 -33.42 -11.04 -18.39
CA LEU A 39 -33.34 -11.35 -19.81
C LEU A 39 -33.72 -10.14 -20.68
N LEU A 40 -34.68 -9.32 -20.24
CA LEU A 40 -35.06 -8.08 -20.93
C LEU A 40 -33.89 -7.05 -20.88
N LEU A 41 -33.24 -6.88 -19.73
CA LEU A 41 -32.01 -6.09 -19.60
C LEU A 41 -30.87 -6.62 -20.46
N LYS A 42 -30.73 -7.95 -20.57
CA LYS A 42 -29.72 -8.60 -21.42
C LYS A 42 -30.00 -8.35 -22.90
N GLN A 43 -31.26 -8.28 -23.31
CA GLN A 43 -31.65 -7.90 -24.68
C GLN A 43 -31.36 -6.43 -24.96
N VAL A 44 -31.61 -5.52 -24.01
CA VAL A 44 -31.31 -4.08 -24.15
C VAL A 44 -29.80 -3.80 -24.18
N THR A 45 -29.01 -4.58 -23.43
CA THR A 45 -27.54 -4.45 -23.41
C THR A 45 -26.85 -5.12 -24.58
N HIS A 46 -27.56 -5.91 -25.39
CA HIS A 46 -27.05 -6.45 -26.64
C HIS A 46 -27.00 -5.38 -27.72
N VAL A 47 -26.08 -4.42 -27.56
CA VAL A 47 -25.73 -3.47 -28.60
C VAL A 47 -24.91 -4.25 -29.64
N PRO A 48 -25.44 -4.50 -30.86
CA PRO A 48 -24.65 -5.16 -31.89
C PRO A 48 -23.38 -4.35 -32.13
N ALA A 49 -22.26 -5.04 -32.34
CA ALA A 49 -21.00 -4.36 -32.62
C ALA A 49 -21.22 -3.36 -33.77
N PRO A 50 -20.86 -2.07 -33.61
CA PRO A 50 -21.14 -1.08 -34.62
C PRO A 50 -20.46 -1.50 -35.93
N PRO A 51 -21.15 -1.36 -37.07
CA PRO A 51 -20.61 -1.83 -38.34
C PRO A 51 -19.26 -1.14 -38.61
N PRO A 52 -18.30 -1.82 -39.27
CA PRO A 52 -16.92 -1.34 -39.35
C PRO A 52 -16.79 0.04 -39.99
N ASN A 53 -17.69 0.39 -40.91
CA ASN A 53 -17.79 1.72 -41.52
C ASN A 53 -18.18 2.83 -40.52
N MET A 54 -18.98 2.51 -39.49
CA MET A 54 -19.41 3.47 -38.47
C MET A 54 -18.25 3.85 -37.55
N LYS A 55 -17.39 2.90 -37.16
CA LYS A 55 -16.18 3.18 -36.36
C LYS A 55 -15.23 4.13 -37.10
N VAL A 56 -15.04 3.93 -38.40
CA VAL A 56 -14.20 4.79 -39.24
C VAL A 56 -14.77 6.21 -39.34
N ARG A 57 -16.09 6.35 -39.51
CA ARG A 57 -16.76 7.67 -39.52
C ARG A 57 -16.63 8.39 -38.17
N LEU A 58 -16.95 7.71 -37.07
CA LEU A 58 -16.84 8.27 -35.71
C LEU A 58 -15.42 8.74 -35.40
N TRP A 59 -14.41 7.95 -35.76
CA TRP A 59 -13.01 8.33 -35.57
C TRP A 59 -12.62 9.52 -36.46
N GLY A 60 -13.08 9.54 -37.72
CA GLY A 60 -12.83 10.64 -38.64
C GLY A 60 -13.52 11.95 -38.24
N ASP A 61 -14.70 11.87 -37.63
CA ASP A 61 -15.41 13.05 -37.10
C ASP A 61 -14.73 13.56 -35.82
N LEU A 62 -14.28 12.66 -34.95
CA LEU A 62 -13.58 13.00 -33.71
C LEU A 62 -12.22 13.67 -34.01
N MET A 63 -11.46 13.15 -34.98
CA MET A 63 -10.20 13.76 -35.43
C MET A 63 -10.40 15.11 -36.12
N ARG A 64 -11.57 15.35 -36.75
CA ARG A 64 -11.91 16.65 -37.35
C ARG A 64 -12.33 17.70 -36.32
N GLN A 65 -12.80 17.28 -35.14
CA GLN A 65 -13.14 18.18 -34.03
C GLN A 65 -11.94 18.56 -33.16
N VAL A 66 -10.80 17.86 -33.28
CA VAL A 66 -9.57 18.27 -32.61
C VAL A 66 -9.05 19.53 -33.31
N PRO A 67 -9.05 20.71 -32.66
CA PRO A 67 -8.53 21.92 -33.28
C PRO A 67 -7.07 21.67 -33.69
N PRO A 68 -6.64 22.14 -34.87
CA PRO A 68 -5.26 21.96 -35.31
C PRO A 68 -4.34 22.47 -34.21
N LEU A 69 -3.46 21.59 -33.72
CA LEU A 69 -2.42 21.95 -32.78
C LEU A 69 -1.72 23.17 -33.36
N ALA A 70 -1.83 24.31 -32.68
CA ALA A 70 -1.24 25.55 -33.16
C ALA A 70 0.21 25.27 -33.52
N PRO A 71 0.66 25.57 -34.75
CA PRO A 71 2.04 25.35 -35.12
C PRO A 71 2.88 26.09 -34.09
N VAL A 72 3.78 25.34 -33.43
CA VAL A 72 4.80 25.95 -32.58
C VAL A 72 5.57 26.86 -33.52
N VAL A 73 5.29 28.16 -33.42
CA VAL A 73 6.06 29.20 -34.10
C VAL A 73 7.44 29.12 -33.46
N VAL A 74 8.32 28.32 -34.06
CA VAL A 74 9.75 28.42 -33.87
C VAL A 74 10.08 29.80 -34.42
N MET A 75 10.13 30.80 -33.55
CA MET A 75 10.58 32.13 -33.95
C MET A 75 11.93 31.93 -34.63
N PRO A 76 12.08 32.32 -35.92
CA PRO A 76 13.36 32.22 -36.58
C PRO A 76 14.34 33.05 -35.75
N GLY A 77 15.29 32.37 -35.14
CA GLY A 77 16.38 33.03 -34.43
C GLY A 77 17.01 33.98 -35.42
N LYS A 78 17.01 35.27 -35.10
CA LYS A 78 17.80 36.27 -35.83
C LYS A 78 19.22 35.73 -35.92
N THR A 79 19.64 35.29 -37.11
CA THR A 79 21.04 35.04 -37.44
C THR A 79 21.73 36.39 -37.53
N SER A 80 22.05 36.93 -36.35
CA SER A 80 22.92 38.10 -36.22
C SER A 80 24.35 37.67 -36.54
N ASN A 81 24.70 37.66 -37.83
CA ASN A 81 26.08 37.56 -38.33
C ASN A 81 26.85 38.87 -38.06
N GLY A 82 26.84 39.34 -36.82
CA GLY A 82 27.64 40.45 -36.35
C GLY A 82 28.56 39.96 -35.26
N HIS A 83 29.87 40.15 -35.45
CA HIS A 83 30.87 40.09 -34.39
C HIS A 83 30.47 41.01 -33.24
N HIS A 84 29.62 40.53 -32.34
CA HIS A 84 29.57 41.07 -31.00
C HIS A 84 30.75 40.46 -30.25
N PRO A 85 31.54 41.27 -29.52
CA PRO A 85 32.53 40.72 -28.59
C PRO A 85 31.79 39.72 -27.71
N GLU A 86 32.45 38.57 -27.51
CA GLU A 86 32.04 37.45 -26.67
C GLU A 86 31.59 38.00 -25.31
N ARG A 87 30.33 38.43 -25.23
CA ARG A 87 29.66 38.69 -23.97
C ARG A 87 29.56 37.29 -23.39
N ASP A 88 30.30 37.05 -22.31
CA ASP A 88 30.01 36.00 -21.36
C ASP A 88 28.52 36.13 -20.99
N ILE A 89 27.65 35.51 -21.77
CA ILE A 89 26.27 35.28 -21.38
C ILE A 89 26.45 34.24 -20.29
N PRO A 90 26.33 34.58 -18.99
CA PRO A 90 26.43 33.58 -17.95
C PRO A 90 25.44 32.48 -18.33
N ALA A 91 25.98 31.28 -18.55
CA ALA A 91 25.20 30.12 -19.00
C ALA A 91 23.89 30.14 -18.22
N PRO A 92 22.72 30.15 -18.90
CA PRO A 92 21.45 30.44 -18.25
C PRO A 92 21.34 29.56 -17.03
N THR A 93 21.56 30.16 -15.86
CA THR A 93 21.41 29.50 -14.58
C THR A 93 19.92 29.34 -14.48
N ALA A 94 19.39 28.24 -15.03
CA ALA A 94 18.01 27.86 -14.88
C ALA A 94 17.77 27.87 -13.38
N VAL A 95 17.10 28.92 -12.90
CA VAL A 95 16.72 29.11 -11.50
C VAL A 95 15.68 28.03 -11.23
N GLN A 96 16.18 26.82 -10.98
CA GLN A 96 15.34 25.69 -10.70
C GLN A 96 14.69 25.97 -9.35
N SER A 97 13.38 26.09 -9.36
CA SER A 97 12.65 26.35 -8.13
C SER A 97 12.96 25.22 -7.15
N ARG A 98 13.42 25.60 -5.95
CA ARG A 98 13.71 24.69 -4.83
C ARG A 98 12.62 23.61 -4.66
N ASN A 99 11.37 23.95 -4.98
CA ASN A 99 10.21 23.08 -4.94
C ASN A 99 10.33 21.83 -5.85
N THR A 100 10.83 21.96 -7.09
CA THR A 100 10.92 20.82 -8.02
C THR A 100 11.89 19.76 -7.51
N THR A 101 13.05 20.16 -6.98
CA THR A 101 14.02 19.23 -6.40
C THR A 101 13.47 18.48 -5.19
N ILE A 102 12.65 19.15 -4.37
CA ILE A 102 11.99 18.54 -3.21
C ILE A 102 10.95 17.50 -3.64
N LEU A 103 10.12 17.83 -4.65
CA LEU A 103 9.10 16.93 -5.17
C LEU A 103 9.72 15.67 -5.80
N LEU A 104 10.79 15.82 -6.58
CA LEU A 104 11.53 14.70 -7.17
C LEU A 104 12.20 13.80 -6.13
N ALA A 105 12.78 14.40 -5.08
CA ALA A 105 13.31 13.64 -3.98
C ALA A 105 12.19 12.88 -3.26
N ALA A 106 11.06 13.54 -2.97
CA ALA A 106 9.92 12.93 -2.29
C ALA A 106 9.31 11.77 -3.08
N SER A 107 9.12 11.93 -4.39
CA SER A 107 8.58 10.86 -5.25
C SER A 107 9.48 9.63 -5.25
N ARG A 108 10.81 9.81 -5.35
CA ARG A 108 11.78 8.71 -5.22
C ARG A 108 11.64 7.99 -3.89
N TRP A 109 11.57 8.73 -2.78
CA TRP A 109 11.43 8.15 -1.44
C TRP A 109 10.13 7.35 -1.28
N ILE A 110 9.01 7.90 -1.76
CA ILE A 110 7.70 7.22 -1.73
C ILE A 110 7.75 5.95 -2.58
N ALA A 111 8.25 6.04 -3.81
CA ALA A 111 8.34 4.89 -4.70
C ALA A 111 9.23 3.76 -4.13
N ILE A 112 10.38 4.09 -3.53
CA ILE A 112 11.23 3.11 -2.85
C ILE A 112 10.46 2.46 -1.69
N GLY A 113 9.76 3.24 -0.88
CA GLY A 113 8.93 2.73 0.22
C GLY A 113 7.83 1.78 -0.28
N VAL A 114 7.14 2.13 -1.35
CA VAL A 114 6.07 1.31 -1.94
C VAL A 114 6.63 -0.01 -2.49
N ILE A 115 7.71 0.04 -3.29
CA ILE A 115 8.29 -1.16 -3.90
C ILE A 115 8.86 -2.10 -2.84
N SER A 116 9.61 -1.56 -1.87
CA SER A 116 10.18 -2.37 -0.78
C SER A 116 9.11 -2.96 0.13
N GLY A 117 8.10 -2.15 0.47
CA GLY A 117 6.91 -2.56 1.21
C GLY A 117 6.16 -3.70 0.52
N PHE A 118 5.81 -3.51 -0.75
CA PHE A 118 5.08 -4.49 -1.54
C PHE A 118 5.85 -5.82 -1.62
N ALA A 119 7.13 -5.78 -2.00
CA ALA A 119 7.93 -6.98 -2.18
C ALA A 119 8.09 -7.77 -0.86
N ALA A 120 8.41 -7.09 0.24
CA ALA A 120 8.60 -7.74 1.53
C ALA A 120 7.28 -8.22 2.15
N GLY A 121 6.20 -7.43 1.99
CA GLY A 121 4.86 -7.82 2.41
C GLY A 121 4.35 -9.05 1.66
N PHE A 122 4.66 -9.17 0.36
CA PHE A 122 4.35 -10.35 -0.43
C PHE A 122 5.01 -11.61 0.15
N VAL A 123 6.31 -11.53 0.45
CA VAL A 123 7.07 -12.62 1.08
C VAL A 123 6.52 -12.95 2.47
N ALA A 124 6.17 -11.93 3.27
CA ALA A 124 5.56 -12.14 4.58
C ALA A 124 4.18 -12.82 4.48
N GLY A 125 3.36 -12.47 3.48
CA GLY A 125 2.08 -13.14 3.24
C GLY A 125 2.25 -14.62 2.86
N LEU A 126 3.26 -14.95 2.05
CA LEU A 126 3.65 -16.34 1.80
C LEU A 126 4.10 -17.05 3.08
N TRP A 127 4.86 -16.38 3.95
CA TRP A 127 5.25 -16.93 5.24
C TRP A 127 4.06 -17.23 6.14
N VAL A 128 3.05 -16.34 6.19
CA VAL A 128 1.83 -16.57 6.96
C VAL A 128 1.11 -17.84 6.48
N ARG A 129 1.10 -18.11 5.17
CA ARG A 129 0.56 -19.36 4.63
C ARG A 129 1.30 -20.59 5.16
N ILE A 130 2.64 -20.51 5.23
CA ILE A 130 3.48 -21.57 5.80
C ILE A 130 3.17 -21.73 7.30
N ALA A 131 3.04 -20.64 8.05
CA ALA A 131 2.69 -20.66 9.47
C ALA A 131 1.34 -21.35 9.71
N MET A 132 0.30 -21.01 8.94
CA MET A 132 -1.01 -21.66 8.99
C MET A 132 -0.91 -23.16 8.67
N ARG A 133 -0.05 -23.55 7.73
CA ARG A 133 0.18 -24.96 7.40
C ARG A 133 0.85 -25.71 8.55
N LEU A 134 1.85 -25.11 9.18
CA LEU A 134 2.54 -25.68 10.35
C LEU A 134 1.58 -25.84 11.53
N ALA A 135 0.75 -24.83 11.80
CA ALA A 135 -0.31 -24.90 12.81
C ALA A 135 -1.29 -26.05 12.54
N GLY A 136 -1.73 -26.21 11.28
CA GLY A 136 -2.61 -27.31 10.87
C GLY A 136 -2.00 -28.71 11.00
N ILE A 137 -0.67 -28.86 10.81
CA ILE A 137 0.02 -30.14 11.02
C ILE A 137 0.07 -30.50 12.50
N LEU A 138 0.34 -29.51 13.37
CA LEU A 138 0.41 -29.67 14.82
C LEU A 138 -0.95 -29.72 15.51
N THR A 139 -2.04 -29.58 14.75
CA THR A 139 -3.42 -29.65 15.24
C THR A 139 -3.86 -31.09 15.46
N VAL A 140 -4.65 -31.32 16.53
CA VAL A 140 -5.29 -32.60 16.85
C VAL A 140 -6.18 -33.06 15.68
N GLU A 141 -6.16 -34.35 15.35
CA GLU A 141 -6.87 -34.92 14.19
C GLU A 141 -8.36 -34.55 14.11
N ARG A 142 -9.04 -34.42 15.26
CA ARG A 142 -10.45 -34.02 15.35
C ARG A 142 -10.75 -32.61 14.81
N ASN A 143 -9.76 -31.73 14.79
CA ASN A 143 -9.90 -30.34 14.34
C ASN A 143 -9.46 -30.16 12.87
N ARG A 144 -9.00 -31.22 12.20
CA ARG A 144 -8.62 -31.16 10.77
C ARG A 144 -9.88 -31.10 9.91
N GLY A 145 -9.89 -30.21 8.91
CA GLY A 145 -11.04 -30.01 8.02
C GLY A 145 -12.16 -29.11 8.59
N LEU A 146 -11.96 -28.50 9.76
CA LEU A 146 -12.83 -27.42 10.22
C LEU A 146 -12.58 -26.14 9.40
N LEU A 147 -13.61 -25.29 9.34
CA LEU A 147 -13.48 -23.93 8.83
C LEU A 147 -12.87 -23.04 9.91
N THR A 148 -11.92 -22.20 9.51
CA THR A 148 -11.44 -21.06 10.32
C THR A 148 -12.48 -19.93 10.33
N GLU A 149 -12.28 -18.91 11.16
CA GLU A 149 -13.15 -17.71 11.16
C GLU A 149 -13.19 -16.98 9.81
N ASN A 150 -12.20 -17.21 8.94
CA ASN A 150 -12.13 -16.63 7.60
C ASN A 150 -12.63 -17.58 6.50
N ASP A 151 -13.50 -18.54 6.84
CA ASP A 151 -14.05 -19.56 5.93
C ASP A 151 -12.98 -20.39 5.18
N ALA A 152 -11.74 -20.41 5.67
CA ALA A 152 -10.69 -21.23 5.09
C ALA A 152 -10.67 -22.62 5.74
N LEU A 153 -10.73 -23.66 4.92
CA LEU A 153 -10.54 -25.06 5.33
C LEU A 153 -9.12 -25.27 5.88
N VAL A 154 -9.02 -25.66 7.14
CA VAL A 154 -7.74 -25.90 7.83
C VAL A 154 -6.99 -27.03 7.14
N GLY A 155 -5.80 -26.72 6.62
CA GLY A 155 -4.90 -27.71 6.01
C GLY A 155 -5.02 -27.87 4.50
N GLN A 156 -5.82 -27.08 3.78
CA GLN A 156 -5.80 -27.08 2.31
C GLN A 156 -4.97 -25.93 1.73
N LEU A 157 -4.01 -26.30 0.88
CA LEU A 157 -3.17 -25.36 0.13
C LEU A 157 -3.83 -25.09 -1.22
N THR A 158 -4.75 -24.14 -1.23
CA THR A 158 -5.25 -23.56 -2.48
C THR A 158 -4.24 -22.55 -3.02
N ILE A 159 -3.97 -22.60 -4.32
CA ILE A 159 -3.11 -21.62 -5.02
C ILE A 159 -3.74 -20.24 -4.88
N GLU A 160 -5.06 -20.15 -5.11
CA GLU A 160 -5.84 -18.92 -4.98
C GLU A 160 -5.71 -18.29 -3.59
N GLY A 161 -5.92 -19.06 -2.52
CA GLY A 161 -5.80 -18.56 -1.15
C GLY A 161 -4.36 -18.13 -0.81
N THR A 162 -3.36 -18.79 -1.38
CA THR A 162 -1.95 -18.43 -1.18
C THR A 162 -1.60 -17.12 -1.88
N VAL A 163 -2.04 -16.96 -3.14
CA VAL A 163 -1.82 -15.72 -3.91
C VAL A 163 -2.59 -14.57 -3.29
N SER A 164 -3.85 -14.78 -2.89
CA SER A 164 -4.66 -13.79 -2.18
C SER A 164 -3.96 -13.29 -0.91
N LEU A 165 -3.46 -14.21 -0.07
CA LEU A 165 -2.76 -13.85 1.16
C LEU A 165 -1.42 -13.15 0.91
N ALA A 166 -0.70 -13.54 -0.14
CA ALA A 166 0.54 -12.86 -0.55
C ALA A 166 0.25 -11.43 -1.04
N ILE A 167 -0.78 -11.23 -1.87
CA ILE A 167 -1.20 -9.90 -2.33
C ILE A 167 -1.68 -9.05 -1.14
N PHE A 168 -2.47 -9.61 -0.24
CA PHE A 168 -2.92 -8.92 0.97
C PHE A 168 -1.72 -8.47 1.83
N GLY A 169 -0.77 -9.38 2.06
CA GLY A 169 0.49 -9.06 2.72
C GLY A 169 1.27 -7.96 2.01
N ALA A 170 1.32 -7.98 0.67
CA ALA A 170 1.98 -6.95 -0.13
C ALA A 170 1.33 -5.57 0.04
N MET A 171 -0.01 -5.51 0.05
CA MET A 171 -0.76 -4.26 0.26
C MET A 171 -0.51 -3.67 1.65
N ILE A 172 -0.54 -4.49 2.70
CA ILE A 172 -0.16 -4.05 4.06
C ILE A 172 1.32 -3.64 4.09
N GLY A 173 2.17 -4.39 3.40
CA GLY A 173 3.60 -4.13 3.27
C GLY A 173 3.90 -2.76 2.70
N VAL A 174 3.12 -2.25 1.74
CA VAL A 174 3.25 -0.88 1.21
C VAL A 174 3.20 0.17 2.33
N ALA A 175 2.23 0.05 3.25
CA ALA A 175 2.16 0.93 4.41
C ALA A 175 3.40 0.79 5.30
N GLY A 176 3.83 -0.45 5.56
CA GLY A 176 5.08 -0.73 6.30
C GLY A 176 6.31 -0.10 5.66
N GLY A 177 6.43 -0.15 4.33
CA GLY A 177 7.55 0.42 3.58
C GLY A 177 7.59 1.95 3.64
N LEU A 178 6.44 2.60 3.59
CA LEU A 178 6.34 4.05 3.80
C LEU A 178 6.72 4.44 5.24
N VAL A 179 6.27 3.67 6.22
CA VAL A 179 6.67 3.84 7.63
C VAL A 179 8.18 3.63 7.78
N TYR A 180 8.78 2.64 7.12
CA TYR A 180 10.23 2.45 7.11
C TYR A 180 10.96 3.69 6.58
N ILE A 181 10.57 4.23 5.43
CA ILE A 181 11.23 5.42 4.87
C ILE A 181 11.11 6.62 5.81
N ALA A 182 9.94 6.82 6.43
CA ALA A 182 9.74 7.85 7.45
C ALA A 182 10.63 7.63 8.68
N THR A 183 10.85 6.36 9.05
CA THR A 183 11.53 5.96 10.28
C THR A 183 13.01 5.64 10.17
N ARG A 184 13.55 5.43 8.96
CA ARG A 184 14.89 4.88 8.74
C ARG A 184 16.01 5.66 9.41
N ARG A 185 15.82 6.97 9.54
CA ARG A 185 16.76 7.93 10.14
C ARG A 185 16.87 7.81 11.68
N TRP A 186 16.01 7.02 12.29
CA TRP A 186 16.00 6.71 13.72
C TRP A 186 16.55 5.33 14.03
N LEU A 187 16.61 4.47 13.03
CA LEU A 187 17.12 3.12 13.17
C LEU A 187 18.65 3.10 13.16
N PRO A 188 19.27 2.02 13.67
CA PRO A 188 20.71 1.84 13.64
C PRO A 188 21.31 1.99 12.23
N ARG A 189 22.54 2.51 12.14
CA ARG A 189 23.24 2.66 10.87
C ARG A 189 23.70 1.33 10.27
N SER A 190 24.00 0.31 11.09
CA SER A 190 24.35 -1.02 10.61
C SER A 190 23.16 -1.67 9.89
N GLY A 191 23.37 -2.22 8.70
CA GLY A 191 22.29 -2.75 7.86
C GLY A 191 21.48 -3.86 8.52
N TRP A 192 22.14 -4.82 9.17
CA TRP A 192 21.45 -5.94 9.83
C TRP A 192 20.70 -5.50 11.10
N LEU A 193 21.30 -4.62 11.91
CA LEU A 193 20.64 -4.05 13.10
C LEU A 193 19.44 -3.19 12.71
N ARG A 194 19.51 -2.51 11.56
CA ARG A 194 18.40 -1.74 11.01
C ARG A 194 17.24 -2.64 10.61
N ALA A 195 17.56 -3.76 9.95
CA ALA A 195 16.59 -4.77 9.53
C ALA A 195 15.88 -5.39 10.73
N LEU A 196 16.66 -5.88 11.69
CA LEU A 196 16.12 -6.44 12.93
C LEU A 196 15.34 -5.40 13.73
N GLY A 197 15.90 -4.20 13.89
CA GLY A 197 15.29 -3.11 14.64
C GLY A 197 13.96 -2.66 14.04
N PHE A 198 13.85 -2.63 12.71
CA PHE A 198 12.58 -2.31 12.07
C PHE A 198 11.55 -3.44 12.19
N GLY A 199 11.96 -4.69 12.04
CA GLY A 199 11.08 -5.85 12.27
C GLY A 199 10.53 -5.88 13.70
N VAL A 200 11.38 -5.66 14.70
CA VAL A 200 10.98 -5.56 16.11
C VAL A 200 10.05 -4.38 16.34
N LEU A 201 10.34 -3.21 15.74
CA LEU A 201 9.46 -2.04 15.83
C LEU A 201 8.08 -2.34 15.23
N LEU A 202 8.04 -3.02 14.08
CA LEU A 202 6.79 -3.38 13.41
C LEU A 202 5.98 -4.36 14.28
N LEU A 203 6.64 -5.39 14.83
CA LEU A 203 6.02 -6.32 15.76
C LEU A 203 5.51 -5.62 17.02
N ALA A 204 6.29 -4.71 17.60
CA ALA A 204 5.91 -3.97 18.78
C ALA A 204 4.68 -3.09 18.52
N VAL A 205 4.66 -2.33 17.42
CA VAL A 205 3.58 -1.38 17.12
C VAL A 205 2.31 -2.09 16.65
N LEU A 206 2.44 -3.12 15.80
CA LEU A 206 1.32 -3.73 15.09
C LEU A 206 1.00 -5.15 15.53
N GLY A 207 1.81 -5.77 16.39
CA GLY A 207 1.66 -7.17 16.79
C GLY A 207 0.26 -7.50 17.30
N PHE A 208 -0.31 -6.62 18.13
CA PHE A 208 -1.66 -6.75 18.68
C PHE A 208 -2.78 -6.79 17.62
N VAL A 209 -2.55 -6.26 16.41
CA VAL A 209 -3.56 -6.24 15.33
C VAL A 209 -3.79 -7.64 14.77
N ILE A 210 -2.73 -8.45 14.67
CA ILE A 210 -2.82 -9.83 14.16
C ILE A 210 -2.94 -10.84 15.31
N MET A 211 -2.33 -10.56 16.46
CA MET A 211 -2.40 -11.39 17.65
C MET A 211 -3.59 -10.98 18.50
N ASP A 212 -4.80 -11.11 17.95
CA ASP A 212 -6.02 -10.82 18.69
C ASP A 212 -6.25 -11.87 19.80
N PRO A 213 -6.29 -11.48 21.08
CA PRO A 213 -6.59 -12.40 22.19
C PRO A 213 -7.98 -13.03 22.10
N GLY A 214 -8.91 -12.38 21.41
CA GLY A 214 -10.25 -12.87 21.16
C GLY A 214 -10.29 -14.01 20.15
N ASN A 215 -9.26 -14.17 19.34
CA ASN A 215 -9.25 -15.16 18.26
C ASN A 215 -8.98 -16.58 18.83
N PRO A 216 -9.96 -17.50 18.74
CA PRO A 216 -9.81 -18.86 19.26
C PRO A 216 -8.81 -19.71 18.45
N ASP A 217 -8.49 -19.34 17.21
CA ASP A 217 -7.64 -20.11 16.31
C ASP A 217 -6.22 -20.30 16.86
N TYR A 218 -5.69 -19.31 17.59
CA TYR A 218 -4.38 -19.41 18.24
C TYR A 218 -4.28 -20.57 19.22
N ARG A 219 -5.39 -20.96 19.86
CA ARG A 219 -5.47 -22.04 20.85
C ARG A 219 -6.04 -23.32 20.26
N ARG A 220 -6.86 -23.21 19.21
CA ARG A 220 -7.53 -24.35 18.57
C ARG A 220 -6.59 -25.15 17.67
N PHE A 221 -5.64 -24.49 17.02
CA PHE A 221 -4.80 -25.08 15.98
C PHE A 221 -3.33 -25.23 16.40
N GLY A 222 -3.08 -26.16 17.33
CA GLY A 222 -1.73 -26.46 17.83
C GLY A 222 -1.35 -25.66 19.07
N PRO A 223 -0.09 -25.77 19.55
CA PRO A 223 0.36 -25.08 20.75
C PRO A 223 0.35 -23.55 20.57
N ALA A 224 -0.31 -22.82 21.47
CA ALA A 224 -0.48 -21.36 21.37
C ALA A 224 0.85 -20.60 21.22
N TRP A 225 1.87 -21.01 21.98
CA TRP A 225 3.20 -20.40 21.90
C TRP A 225 3.85 -20.53 20.52
N PHE A 226 3.61 -21.65 19.83
CA PHE A 226 4.16 -21.91 18.50
C PHE A 226 3.46 -21.03 17.46
N ASN A 227 2.14 -20.88 17.56
CA ASN A 227 1.37 -19.98 16.71
C ASN A 227 1.85 -18.53 16.92
N VAL A 228 1.90 -18.05 18.16
CA VAL A 228 2.42 -16.71 18.46
C VAL A 228 3.82 -16.50 17.87
N LEU A 229 4.73 -17.46 18.03
CA LEU A 229 6.10 -17.37 17.50
C LEU A 229 6.14 -17.28 15.97
N THR A 230 5.41 -18.17 15.28
CA THR A 230 5.42 -18.23 13.80
C THR A 230 4.76 -17.01 13.16
N PHE A 231 3.66 -16.51 13.72
CA PHE A 231 3.03 -15.26 13.28
C PHE A 231 3.86 -14.02 13.66
N SER A 232 4.57 -14.03 14.80
CA SER A 232 5.55 -12.98 15.14
C SER A 232 6.67 -12.89 14.10
N LEU A 233 7.15 -14.04 13.62
CA LEU A 233 8.23 -14.10 12.64
C LEU A 233 7.83 -13.44 11.31
N ALA A 234 6.54 -13.39 10.96
CA ALA A 234 6.06 -12.67 9.78
C ALA A 234 6.43 -11.18 9.81
N TYR A 235 6.34 -10.54 10.98
CA TYR A 235 6.72 -9.14 11.17
C TYR A 235 8.23 -8.93 11.04
N LEU A 236 9.01 -9.86 11.57
CA LEU A 236 10.47 -9.81 11.46
C LEU A 236 10.92 -10.00 10.02
N ILE A 237 10.33 -10.95 9.30
CA ILE A 237 10.58 -11.19 7.87
C ILE A 237 10.18 -9.96 7.05
N CYS A 238 8.99 -9.42 7.29
CA CYS A 238 8.50 -8.23 6.59
C CYS A 238 9.43 -7.04 6.85
N GLY A 239 9.71 -6.71 8.11
CA GLY A 239 10.56 -5.56 8.46
C GLY A 239 11.99 -5.70 7.95
N ALA A 240 12.59 -6.89 8.06
CA ALA A 240 13.90 -7.15 7.51
C ALA A 240 13.89 -7.02 5.97
N GLY A 241 12.91 -7.64 5.30
CA GLY A 241 12.73 -7.56 3.85
C GLY A 241 12.59 -6.11 3.36
N ILE A 242 11.74 -5.31 4.02
CA ILE A 242 11.54 -3.89 3.69
C ILE A 242 12.88 -3.16 3.77
N SER A 243 13.60 -3.31 4.87
CA SER A 243 14.86 -2.57 5.07
C SER A 243 15.93 -2.94 4.04
N LEU A 244 16.06 -4.24 3.72
CA LEU A 244 17.05 -4.75 2.78
C LEU A 244 16.73 -4.29 1.35
N VAL A 245 15.46 -4.43 0.93
CA VAL A 245 15.02 -4.00 -0.41
C VAL A 245 15.09 -2.49 -0.54
N ALA A 246 14.67 -1.73 0.47
CA ALA A 246 14.74 -0.27 0.45
C ALA A 246 16.19 0.22 0.38
N ASP A 247 17.10 -0.32 1.18
CA ASP A 247 18.53 0.06 1.16
C ASP A 247 19.19 -0.35 -0.17
N PHE A 248 18.81 -1.49 -0.74
CA PHE A 248 19.25 -1.92 -2.06
C PHE A 248 18.77 -0.96 -3.17
N LEU A 249 17.49 -0.61 -3.17
CA LEU A 249 16.91 0.34 -4.13
C LEU A 249 17.49 1.74 -3.97
N ASP A 250 17.73 2.20 -2.73
CA ASP A 250 18.34 3.50 -2.45
C ASP A 250 19.76 3.60 -3.01
N ARG A 251 20.52 2.49 -3.03
CA ARG A 251 21.86 2.44 -3.66
C ARG A 251 21.81 2.37 -5.18
N ARG A 252 20.79 1.72 -5.76
CA ARG A 252 20.70 1.51 -7.22
C ARG A 252 19.99 2.64 -7.96
N ILE A 253 19.02 3.29 -7.32
CA ILE A 253 18.25 4.38 -7.93
C ILE A 253 19.00 5.69 -7.63
N PRO A 254 19.61 6.35 -8.62
CA PRO A 254 20.33 7.60 -8.39
C PRO A 254 19.38 8.67 -7.85
N PRO A 255 19.89 9.65 -7.08
CA PRO A 255 19.08 10.81 -6.69
C PRO A 255 18.59 11.53 -7.96
N LEU A 256 17.28 11.77 -8.02
CA LEU A 256 16.64 12.48 -9.15
C LEU A 256 16.98 13.98 -9.06
N GLY A 257 18.20 14.33 -9.44
CA GLY A 257 18.68 15.71 -9.61
C GLY A 257 18.84 16.07 -11.08
N TRP A 258 18.45 17.28 -11.46
CA TRP A 258 18.54 17.75 -12.85
C TRP A 258 19.98 17.95 -13.34
N ARG A 259 20.94 18.07 -12.42
CA ARG A 259 22.34 18.43 -12.72
C ARG A 259 23.23 17.24 -13.13
N THR A 260 22.67 16.05 -13.32
CA THR A 260 23.43 14.90 -13.84
C THR A 260 23.53 15.00 -15.36
N ASP A 261 24.72 15.37 -15.82
CA ASP A 261 25.15 15.66 -17.20
C ASP A 261 25.09 14.47 -18.20
N ARG A 262 24.34 13.40 -17.86
CA ARG A 262 24.20 12.21 -18.70
C ARG A 262 22.77 12.03 -19.19
N ARG A 263 22.56 12.47 -20.44
CA ARG A 263 21.52 12.08 -21.42
C ARG A 263 20.50 11.04 -20.89
N GLY A 264 19.30 11.51 -20.51
CA GLY A 264 18.06 10.72 -20.44
C GLY A 264 17.83 9.78 -19.23
N ARG A 265 18.88 9.37 -18.50
CA ARG A 265 18.73 8.43 -17.37
C ARG A 265 17.79 8.85 -16.23
N PRO A 266 17.78 10.12 -15.74
CA PRO A 266 16.88 10.50 -14.65
C PRO A 266 15.41 10.51 -15.08
N PHE A 267 15.13 10.81 -16.35
CA PHE A 267 13.78 10.80 -16.91
C PHE A 267 13.21 9.38 -16.97
N ALA A 268 14.01 8.40 -17.40
CA ALA A 268 13.60 7.00 -17.43
C ALA A 268 13.22 6.48 -16.02
N TRP A 269 14.02 6.79 -14.99
CA TRP A 269 13.68 6.44 -13.61
C TRP A 269 12.42 7.14 -13.11
N LEU A 270 12.20 8.40 -13.50
CA LEU A 270 10.99 9.12 -13.14
C LEU A 270 9.74 8.43 -13.71
N VAL A 271 9.76 8.06 -14.99
CA VAL A 271 8.65 7.33 -15.63
C VAL A 271 8.38 6.00 -14.92
N VAL A 272 9.43 5.24 -14.61
CA VAL A 272 9.31 3.94 -13.90
C VAL A 272 8.77 4.11 -12.48
N LEU A 273 9.15 5.17 -11.76
CA LEU A 273 8.75 5.38 -10.35
C LEU A 273 7.38 6.08 -10.20
N THR A 274 6.88 6.71 -11.25
CA THR A 274 5.59 7.41 -11.25
C THR A 274 4.41 6.52 -10.79
N PRO A 275 4.17 5.32 -11.36
CA PRO A 275 3.04 4.49 -10.93
C PRO A 275 3.13 4.11 -9.43
N PHE A 276 4.32 3.79 -8.94
CA PHE A 276 4.52 3.47 -7.52
C PHE A 276 4.30 4.67 -6.62
N THR A 277 4.68 5.87 -7.08
CA THR A 277 4.40 7.11 -6.35
C THR A 277 2.89 7.33 -6.22
N VAL A 278 2.14 7.15 -7.32
CA VAL A 278 0.67 7.26 -7.32
C VAL A 278 0.05 6.26 -6.35
N ILE A 279 0.46 4.99 -6.41
CA ILE A 279 0.00 3.94 -5.48
C ILE A 279 0.31 4.32 -4.03
N GLY A 280 1.51 4.81 -3.75
CA GLY A 280 1.90 5.25 -2.41
C GLY A 280 1.04 6.41 -1.89
N VAL A 281 0.76 7.40 -2.73
CA VAL A 281 -0.13 8.52 -2.37
C VAL A 281 -1.54 8.02 -2.09
N LEU A 282 -2.09 7.15 -2.94
CA LEU A 282 -3.42 6.56 -2.74
C LEU A 282 -3.47 5.73 -1.44
N ALA A 283 -2.43 4.96 -1.13
CA ALA A 283 -2.34 4.20 0.11
C ALA A 283 -2.31 5.11 1.34
N ILE A 284 -1.56 6.22 1.30
CA ILE A 284 -1.54 7.23 2.36
C ILE A 284 -2.94 7.84 2.54
N MET A 285 -3.61 8.22 1.45
CA MET A 285 -4.95 8.80 1.49
C MET A 285 -5.98 7.81 2.05
N SER A 286 -5.94 6.56 1.60
CA SER A 286 -6.81 5.49 2.11
C SER A 286 -6.56 5.23 3.61
N ALA A 287 -5.30 5.19 4.04
CA ALA A 287 -4.96 5.06 5.44
C ALA A 287 -5.54 6.22 6.26
N LEU A 288 -5.41 7.47 5.79
CA LEU A 288 -5.98 8.64 6.47
C LEU A 288 -7.50 8.55 6.58
N VAL A 289 -8.21 8.14 5.52
CA VAL A 289 -9.67 7.97 5.53
C VAL A 289 -10.09 6.88 6.53
N ASN A 290 -9.48 5.69 6.47
CA ASN A 290 -9.79 4.59 7.39
C ASN A 290 -9.50 4.95 8.86
N LEU A 291 -8.44 5.70 9.08
CA LEU A 291 -8.05 6.12 10.41
C LEU A 291 -9.01 7.18 10.98
N MET A 292 -9.73 7.91 10.12
CA MET A 292 -10.84 8.78 10.51
C MET A 292 -12.15 8.02 10.79
N THR A 293 -12.37 6.85 10.19
CA THR A 293 -13.61 6.07 10.39
C THR A 293 -13.57 5.18 11.63
N ILE A 294 -12.42 4.58 11.96
CA ILE A 294 -12.30 3.64 13.10
C ILE A 294 -12.05 4.41 14.41
N PRO A 295 -12.86 4.24 15.47
CA PRO A 295 -12.70 4.96 16.74
C PRO A 295 -11.35 4.69 17.42
N MET A 296 -10.84 3.44 17.38
CA MET A 296 -9.47 3.12 17.81
C MET A 296 -8.40 3.74 16.91
N GLY A 297 -8.67 3.85 15.61
CA GLY A 297 -7.78 4.51 14.66
C GLY A 297 -7.53 5.98 15.00
N ARG A 298 -8.57 6.68 15.47
CA ARG A 298 -8.47 8.08 15.93
C ARG A 298 -7.50 8.23 17.12
N ILE A 299 -7.50 7.28 18.05
CA ILE A 299 -6.61 7.31 19.23
C ILE A 299 -5.14 7.17 18.80
N MET A 300 -4.87 6.36 17.77
CA MET A 300 -3.52 6.21 17.21
C MET A 300 -3.12 7.36 16.26
N LEU A 301 -4.08 8.08 15.68
CA LEU A 301 -3.85 9.27 14.86
C LEU A 301 -3.27 10.43 15.65
N ILE A 302 -3.75 10.61 16.89
CA ILE A 302 -3.40 11.76 17.73
C ILE A 302 -1.87 11.94 17.83
N PRO A 303 -1.06 10.94 18.22
CA PRO A 303 0.38 11.12 18.31
C PRO A 303 1.07 11.36 16.95
N LEU A 304 0.56 10.74 15.86
CA LEU A 304 1.12 10.91 14.52
C LEU A 304 0.79 12.32 13.95
N VAL A 305 -0.43 12.80 14.14
CA VAL A 305 -0.85 14.16 13.76
C VAL A 305 -0.12 15.19 14.60
N LEU A 306 0.02 14.98 15.92
CA LEU A 306 0.79 15.87 16.79
C LEU A 306 2.26 15.92 16.38
N LEU A 307 2.87 14.79 15.99
CA LEU A 307 4.22 14.76 15.42
C LEU A 307 4.31 15.63 14.16
N VAL A 308 3.40 15.46 13.20
CA VAL A 308 3.41 16.18 11.93
C VAL A 308 3.11 17.67 12.13
N ALA A 309 2.08 18.01 12.90
CA ALA A 309 1.69 19.37 13.24
C ALA A 309 2.82 20.11 13.97
N TRP A 310 3.48 19.46 14.94
CA TRP A 310 4.67 20.03 15.58
C TRP A 310 5.82 20.23 14.59
N ARG A 311 6.07 19.27 13.69
CA ARG A 311 7.10 19.39 12.65
C ARG A 311 6.86 20.59 11.72
N VAL A 312 5.60 20.92 11.47
CA VAL A 312 5.19 22.10 10.71
C VAL A 312 5.35 23.36 11.59
N ALA A 313 4.84 23.35 12.83
CA ALA A 313 4.93 24.46 13.77
C ALA A 313 6.39 24.84 14.11
N ALA A 314 7.28 23.87 14.26
CA ALA A 314 8.70 24.07 14.50
C ALA A 314 9.42 24.77 13.34
N ARG A 315 8.82 24.84 12.13
CA ARG A 315 9.34 25.68 11.04
C ARG A 315 9.06 27.16 11.23
N TRP A 316 8.09 27.53 12.07
CA TRP A 316 7.70 28.90 12.37
C TRP A 316 8.44 29.47 13.59
N PHE A 317 8.88 28.61 14.51
CA PHE A 317 9.75 29.04 15.62
C PHE A 317 11.21 29.11 15.13
N ASP A 318 11.79 30.31 15.15
CA ASP A 318 13.10 30.65 14.59
C ASP A 318 14.28 30.38 15.54
N ASP A 319 13.97 29.86 16.72
CA ASP A 319 14.95 29.72 17.79
C ASP A 319 15.81 28.46 17.57
N ALA A 320 17.02 28.68 17.06
CA ALA A 320 17.93 27.64 16.57
C ALA A 320 18.33 26.63 17.66
N ASP A 321 18.32 27.04 18.94
CA ASP A 321 18.67 26.19 20.08
C ASP A 321 17.50 25.32 20.56
N LEU A 322 16.29 25.88 20.59
CA LEU A 322 15.05 25.12 20.81
C LEU A 322 14.82 24.11 19.67
N ARG A 323 15.17 24.46 18.43
CA ARG A 323 15.20 23.53 17.30
C ARG A 323 16.22 22.41 17.46
N ARG A 324 17.37 22.60 18.09
CA ARG A 324 18.38 21.53 18.24
C ARG A 324 18.08 20.60 19.41
N ARG A 325 17.80 21.13 20.62
CA ARG A 325 17.57 20.31 21.81
C ARG A 325 16.14 19.76 21.88
N GLY A 326 15.14 20.60 21.62
CA GLY A 326 13.73 20.18 21.61
C GLY A 326 13.44 19.15 20.51
N SER A 327 14.10 19.26 19.36
CA SER A 327 13.86 18.32 18.25
C SER A 327 14.46 16.93 18.43
N LEU A 328 15.32 16.67 19.42
CA LEU A 328 15.81 15.32 19.69
C LEU A 328 14.86 14.59 20.65
N LEU A 329 14.53 15.21 21.78
CA LEU A 329 13.61 14.62 22.77
C LEU A 329 12.22 14.42 22.17
N LEU A 330 11.66 15.44 21.52
CA LEU A 330 10.29 15.36 20.99
C LEU A 330 10.18 14.41 19.79
N ARG A 331 11.27 14.31 19.01
CA ARG A 331 11.41 13.34 17.92
C ARG A 331 11.51 11.90 18.42
N ASN A 332 12.15 11.67 19.56
CA ASN A 332 12.20 10.36 20.19
C ASN A 332 10.85 10.02 20.84
N VAL A 333 10.26 10.96 21.59
CA VAL A 333 8.97 10.78 22.28
C VAL A 333 7.85 10.44 21.30
N ALA A 334 7.78 11.12 20.16
CA ALA A 334 6.69 10.90 19.21
C ALA A 334 6.78 9.57 18.45
N LEU A 335 7.92 8.88 18.49
CA LEU A 335 8.02 7.47 18.06
C LEU A 335 7.83 6.51 19.22
N LEU A 336 8.46 6.82 20.35
CA LEU A 336 8.44 6.00 21.53
C LEU A 336 7.03 5.88 22.10
N ALA A 337 6.19 6.91 22.02
CA ALA A 337 4.84 6.85 22.57
C ALA A 337 3.94 5.84 21.81
N PRO A 338 3.76 5.91 20.48
CA PRO A 338 3.04 4.87 19.74
C PRO A 338 3.69 3.50 19.86
N ALA A 339 5.02 3.44 19.84
CA ALA A 339 5.75 2.18 19.99
C ALA A 339 5.56 1.55 21.38
N ALA A 340 5.56 2.34 22.45
CA ALA A 340 5.35 1.87 23.81
C ALA A 340 3.90 1.43 24.04
N VAL A 341 2.93 2.19 23.54
CA VAL A 341 1.51 1.79 23.59
C VAL A 341 1.29 0.50 22.81
N GLY A 342 1.74 0.45 21.56
CA GLY A 342 1.65 -0.76 20.74
C GLY A 342 2.37 -1.94 21.39
N PHE A 343 3.58 -1.73 21.93
CA PHE A 343 4.35 -2.78 22.60
C PHE A 343 3.60 -3.33 23.80
N PHE A 344 3.04 -2.46 24.64
CA PHE A 344 2.25 -2.87 25.80
C PHE A 344 1.01 -3.67 25.38
N LEU A 345 0.31 -3.23 24.33
CA LEU A 345 -0.84 -3.96 23.78
C LEU A 345 -0.43 -5.33 23.23
N THR A 346 0.68 -5.40 22.51
CA THR A 346 1.22 -6.64 21.93
C THR A 346 1.65 -7.62 23.03
N VAL A 347 2.39 -7.15 24.05
CA VAL A 347 2.80 -7.99 25.20
C VAL A 347 1.58 -8.49 25.96
N ARG A 348 0.60 -7.61 26.23
CA ARG A 348 -0.66 -8.01 26.87
C ARG A 348 -1.40 -9.06 26.04
N ALA A 349 -1.45 -8.87 24.73
CA ALA A 349 -2.16 -9.78 23.84
C ALA A 349 -1.50 -11.16 23.79
N VAL A 350 -0.17 -11.19 23.63
CA VAL A 350 0.63 -12.41 23.71
C VAL A 350 0.44 -13.13 25.04
N PHE A 351 0.54 -12.41 26.16
CA PHE A 351 0.34 -12.99 27.49
C PHE A 351 -1.05 -13.63 27.62
N THR A 352 -2.09 -12.92 27.18
CA THR A 352 -3.47 -13.42 27.23
C THR A 352 -3.66 -14.68 26.39
N ILE A 353 -3.06 -14.74 25.20
CA ILE A 353 -3.10 -15.93 24.33
C ILE A 353 -2.36 -17.12 24.94
N LEU A 354 -1.28 -16.87 25.70
CA LEU A 354 -0.47 -17.93 26.30
C LEU A 354 -1.05 -18.49 27.61
N THR A 355 -1.79 -17.68 28.37
CA THR A 355 -2.33 -18.10 29.68
C THR A 355 -3.79 -18.56 29.64
N GLY A 356 -4.55 -18.13 28.62
CA GLY A 356 -5.94 -18.55 28.43
C GLY A 356 -6.02 -19.82 27.59
#